data_AF-A0A1H1AXE6-F1
#
_entry.id   AF-A0A1H1AXE6-F1
#
_cell.length_a   1.000
_cell.length_b   1.000
_cell.length_c   1.000
_cell.angle_alpha   90.00
_cell.angle_beta   90.00
_cell.angle_gamma   90.00
#
_symmetry.space_group_name_H-M   'P 1'
#
loop_
_entity.id
_entity.type
_entity.pdbx_description
1 polymer ?
#
loop_
_entity_poly.entity_id
_entity_poly.type
_entity_poly.pdbx_seq_one_letter_code
_entity_poly.pdbx_strand_id
1 'polypeptide(L)'
;MPISPLSCPIPGRKLTAHRRGRKIEPVPDSDLVDHIARTTGLSATEAVRVIDDVTAYYREPVEEFVRRRHRDLQGRGAKNAEIFATLADELSSRLVAAPDLTERQLRRLVYS
;
A
#
# COMPACT_ATOMS: atom_id res chain seq x y z
N MET A 1 -33.06 39.68 27.19
CA MET A 1 -31.62 39.34 27.12
C MET A 1 -31.04 39.29 28.53
N PRO A 2 -29.99 38.50 28.79
CA PRO A 2 -29.56 37.31 28.04
C PRO A 2 -30.55 36.15 28.36
N ILE A 3 -30.29 34.91 28.81
CA ILE A 3 -29.09 34.06 29.02
C ILE A 3 -29.51 32.60 28.71
N SER A 4 -28.61 31.83 28.07
CA SER A 4 -28.53 30.35 28.21
C SER A 4 -27.06 30.01 28.48
N PRO A 5 -26.75 29.13 29.45
CA PRO A 5 -26.51 27.70 29.17
C PRO A 5 -27.20 26.81 30.24
N LEU A 6 -27.17 25.47 30.26
CA LEU A 6 -26.08 24.54 29.98
C LEU A 6 -26.51 23.22 29.31
N SER A 7 -25.69 22.85 28.34
CA SER A 7 -25.46 21.49 27.83
C SER A 7 -25.50 20.40 28.92
N CYS A 8 -26.30 19.36 28.71
CA CYS A 8 -26.22 18.13 29.50
C CYS A 8 -24.95 17.34 29.10
N PRO A 9 -24.14 16.86 30.05
CA PRO A 9 -22.96 16.06 29.74
C PRO A 9 -23.35 14.65 29.28
N ILE A 10 -22.72 14.15 28.21
CA ILE A 10 -22.80 12.74 27.81
C ILE A 10 -21.59 11.98 28.39
N PRO A 11 -21.75 11.12 29.42
CA PRO A 11 -20.66 10.31 29.94
C PRO A 11 -20.36 9.15 28.97
N GLY A 12 -19.35 9.32 28.11
CA GLY A 12 -19.09 8.41 26.96
C GLY A 12 -17.62 8.04 26.72
N ARG A 13 -16.79 7.93 27.77
CA ARG A 13 -15.35 7.67 27.63
C ARG A 13 -15.05 6.29 27.02
N LYS A 14 -14.77 6.23 25.72
CA LYS A 14 -14.02 5.14 25.07
C LYS A 14 -12.76 5.72 24.44
N LEU A 15 -11.60 5.34 24.98
CA LEU A 15 -10.31 5.72 24.43
C LEU A 15 -10.13 5.03 23.08
N THR A 16 -10.04 5.79 22.00
CA THR A 16 -9.53 5.32 20.70
C THR A 16 -8.01 5.13 20.81
N ALA A 17 -7.61 4.15 21.63
CA ALA A 17 -6.24 3.69 21.73
C ALA A 17 -5.83 3.12 20.36
N HIS A 18 -5.24 4.00 19.54
CA HIS A 18 -4.75 3.67 18.21
C HIS A 18 -3.52 2.78 18.38
N ARG A 19 -3.76 1.50 18.71
CA ARG A 19 -2.76 0.43 18.62
C ARG A 19 -2.28 0.44 17.18
N ARG A 20 -1.13 1.09 16.96
CA ARG A 20 -0.24 0.78 15.84
C ARG A 20 0.18 -0.67 16.06
N GLY A 21 -0.66 -1.58 15.60
CA GLY A 21 -0.29 -2.99 15.51
C GLY A 21 0.99 -3.04 14.70
N ARG A 22 2.01 -3.74 15.20
CA ARG A 22 3.04 -4.23 14.31
C ARG A 22 2.30 -4.98 13.21
N LYS A 23 2.42 -4.53 11.96
CA LYS A 23 2.22 -5.44 10.84
C LYS A 23 3.20 -6.57 11.12
N ILE A 24 2.66 -7.77 11.37
CA ILE A 24 3.49 -8.95 11.39
C ILE A 24 3.85 -9.13 9.93
N GLU A 25 5.09 -8.76 9.60
CA GLU A 25 5.60 -9.00 8.26
C GLU A 25 5.49 -10.50 7.99
N PRO A 26 4.85 -10.90 6.88
CA PRO A 26 4.69 -12.32 6.59
C PRO A 26 6.10 -12.90 6.40
N VAL A 27 6.43 -13.92 7.19
CA VAL A 27 7.72 -14.59 7.10
C VAL A 27 7.93 -15.04 5.64
N PRO A 28 9.08 -14.73 5.02
CA PRO A 28 9.36 -15.16 3.66
C PRO A 28 9.13 -16.66 3.45
N ASP A 29 8.65 -17.01 2.26
CA ASP A 29 8.41 -18.39 1.84
C ASP A 29 9.68 -19.23 2.05
N SER A 30 9.56 -20.36 2.77
CA SER A 30 10.67 -21.24 3.08
C SER A 30 11.37 -21.73 1.82
N ASP A 31 10.62 -22.04 0.76
CA ASP A 31 11.17 -22.59 -0.49
C ASP A 31 12.00 -21.53 -1.24
N LEU A 32 11.61 -20.25 -1.12
CA LEU A 32 12.34 -19.10 -1.65
C LEU A 32 13.61 -18.80 -0.84
N VAL A 33 13.53 -18.82 0.50
CA VAL A 33 14.67 -18.66 1.41
C VAL A 33 15.73 -19.72 1.12
N ASP A 34 15.30 -20.97 1.02
CA ASP A 34 16.14 -22.13 0.70
C ASP A 34 16.73 -22.04 -0.72
N HIS A 35 15.96 -21.57 -1.71
CA HIS A 35 16.46 -21.36 -3.07
C HIS A 35 17.56 -20.29 -3.10
N ILE A 36 17.35 -19.15 -2.44
CA ILE A 36 18.34 -18.06 -2.37
C ILE A 36 19.58 -18.52 -1.62
N ALA A 37 19.45 -19.17 -0.45
CA ALA A 37 20.58 -19.71 0.30
C ALA A 37 21.44 -20.67 -0.55
N ARG A 38 20.80 -21.63 -1.25
CA ARG A 38 21.49 -22.59 -2.13
C ARG A 38 22.18 -21.94 -3.33
N THR A 39 21.62 -20.88 -3.90
CA THR A 39 22.14 -20.26 -5.14
C THR A 39 23.15 -19.13 -4.90
N THR A 40 23.12 -18.51 -3.73
CA THR A 40 24.02 -17.39 -3.37
C THR A 40 25.09 -17.74 -2.34
N GLY A 41 24.94 -18.85 -1.62
CA GLY A 41 25.81 -19.23 -0.50
C GLY A 41 25.52 -18.49 0.81
N LEU A 42 24.49 -17.63 0.85
CA LEU A 42 24.02 -16.96 2.07
C LEU A 42 23.41 -17.96 3.06
N SER A 43 23.50 -17.66 4.36
CA SER A 43 22.69 -18.36 5.35
C SER A 43 21.20 -18.03 5.19
N ALA A 44 20.31 -18.91 5.67
CA ALA A 44 18.87 -18.66 5.65
C ALA A 44 18.47 -17.32 6.34
N THR A 45 19.17 -16.94 7.41
CA THR A 45 18.99 -15.66 8.12
C THR A 45 19.31 -14.45 7.25
N GLU A 46 20.34 -14.55 6.39
CA GLU A 46 20.73 -13.50 5.45
C GLU A 46 19.81 -13.46 4.24
N ALA A 47 19.41 -14.63 3.72
CA ALA A 47 18.42 -14.74 2.65
C ALA A 47 17.08 -14.11 3.06
N VAL A 48 16.57 -14.37 4.28
CA VAL A 48 15.37 -13.71 4.84
C VAL A 48 15.53 -12.19 4.84
N ARG A 49 16.66 -11.65 5.35
CA ARG A 49 16.91 -10.20 5.37
C ARG A 49 16.94 -9.59 3.97
N VAL A 50 17.57 -10.25 3.00
CA VAL A 50 17.61 -9.78 1.61
C VAL A 50 16.19 -9.77 1.00
N ILE A 51 15.37 -10.78 1.27
CA ILE A 51 13.95 -10.79 0.83
C ILE A 51 13.17 -9.65 1.50
N ASP A 52 13.34 -9.44 2.81
CA ASP A 52 12.68 -8.36 3.55
C ASP A 52 13.09 -6.97 3.03
N ASP A 53 14.40 -6.71 2.85
CA ASP A 53 14.94 -5.44 2.35
C ASP A 53 14.49 -5.16 0.90
N VAL A 54 14.50 -6.17 0.02
CA VAL A 54 14.00 -6.04 -1.37
C VAL A 54 12.49 -5.80 -1.37
N THR A 55 11.73 -6.49 -0.52
CA THR A 55 10.28 -6.31 -0.38
C THR A 55 9.94 -4.95 0.23
N ALA A 56 10.78 -4.42 1.12
CA ALA A 56 10.69 -3.07 1.68
C ALA A 56 11.04 -1.99 0.66
N TYR A 57 12.01 -2.25 -0.23
CA TYR A 57 12.36 -1.35 -1.33
C TYR A 57 11.25 -1.22 -2.38
N TYR A 58 10.64 -2.33 -2.82
CA TYR A 58 9.53 -2.32 -3.78
C TYR A 58 8.19 -1.88 -3.19
N ARG A 59 8.15 -1.46 -1.92
CA ARG A 59 6.91 -1.23 -1.15
C ARG A 59 6.27 0.15 -1.30
N GLU A 60 6.60 0.94 -2.32
CA GLU A 60 5.78 2.11 -2.70
C GLU A 60 4.34 1.60 -2.93
N PRO A 61 3.37 1.94 -2.05
CA PRO A 61 2.04 1.36 -2.10
C PRO A 61 1.40 1.60 -3.47
N VAL A 62 0.71 0.60 -4.01
CA VAL A 62 -0.01 0.74 -5.30
C VAL A 62 -0.92 1.97 -5.28
N GLU A 63 -1.53 2.28 -4.14
CA GLU A 63 -2.28 3.50 -3.90
C GLU A 63 -1.46 4.80 -4.07
N GLU A 64 -0.25 4.88 -3.52
CA GLU A 64 0.59 6.07 -3.60
C GLU A 64 1.17 6.23 -5.01
N PHE A 65 1.62 5.14 -5.63
CA PHE A 65 2.03 5.11 -7.03
C PHE A 65 0.89 5.61 -7.94
N VAL A 66 -0.32 5.03 -7.81
CA VAL A 66 -1.49 5.42 -8.61
C VAL A 66 -1.88 6.89 -8.36
N ARG A 67 -1.96 7.34 -7.10
CA ARG A 67 -2.32 8.72 -6.74
C ARG A 67 -1.29 9.75 -7.28
N ARG A 68 0.00 9.41 -7.25
CA ARG A 68 1.10 10.21 -7.82
C ARG A 68 1.01 10.24 -9.35
N ARG A 69 1.00 9.06 -9.99
CA ARG A 69 1.05 8.92 -11.44
C ARG A 69 -0.21 9.43 -12.14
N HIS A 70 -1.39 9.26 -11.55
CA HIS A 70 -2.63 9.89 -12.01
C HIS A 70 -2.50 11.42 -12.05
N ARG A 71 -1.92 12.04 -11.00
CA ARG A 71 -1.70 13.49 -10.95
C ARG A 71 -0.72 13.94 -12.04
N ASP A 72 0.36 13.19 -12.27
CA ASP A 72 1.34 13.48 -13.32
C ASP A 72 0.74 13.43 -14.73
N LEU A 73 -0.19 12.50 -14.99
CA LEU A 73 -0.86 12.34 -16.29
C LEU A 73 -2.02 13.34 -16.47
N GLN A 74 -2.78 13.61 -15.41
CA GLN A 74 -3.83 14.64 -15.38
C GLN A 74 -3.24 16.04 -15.60
N GLY A 75 -2.07 16.33 -15.02
CA GLY A 75 -1.32 17.57 -15.27
C GLY A 75 -0.80 17.74 -16.70
N ARG A 76 -0.82 16.67 -17.51
CA ARG A 76 -0.48 16.67 -18.95
C ARG A 76 -1.73 16.75 -19.84
N GLY A 77 -2.94 16.83 -19.26
CA GLY A 77 -4.20 16.93 -20.01
C GLY A 77 -4.72 15.62 -20.61
N ALA A 78 -4.19 14.46 -20.20
CA ALA A 78 -4.71 13.16 -20.63
C ALA A 78 -6.14 12.93 -20.10
N LYS A 79 -6.99 12.24 -20.85
CA LYS A 79 -8.38 11.93 -20.43
C LYS A 79 -8.38 10.76 -19.45
N ASN A 80 -9.32 10.72 -18.50
CA ASN A 80 -9.36 9.69 -17.45
C ASN A 80 -9.28 8.24 -17.98
N ALA A 81 -9.90 7.92 -19.13
CA ALA A 81 -9.79 6.58 -19.74
C ALA A 81 -8.36 6.25 -20.21
N GLU A 82 -7.66 7.23 -20.81
CA GLU A 82 -6.26 7.12 -21.23
C GLU A 82 -5.33 6.99 -20.00
N ILE A 83 -5.65 7.72 -18.92
CA ILE A 83 -4.93 7.64 -17.64
C ILE A 83 -5.10 6.24 -17.02
N PHE A 84 -6.32 5.71 -16.91
CA PHE A 84 -6.54 4.40 -16.30
C PHE A 84 -5.96 3.24 -17.12
N ALA A 85 -5.97 3.33 -18.46
CA ALA A 85 -5.27 2.37 -19.31
C ALA A 85 -3.75 2.41 -19.08
N THR A 86 -3.15 3.60 -19.11
CA THR A 86 -1.71 3.80 -18.85
C THR A 86 -1.30 3.28 -17.48
N LEU A 87 -2.13 3.50 -16.45
CA LEU A 87 -1.90 2.99 -15.09
C LEU A 87 -1.98 1.46 -15.01
N ALA A 88 -2.86 0.81 -15.77
CA ALA A 88 -2.96 -0.64 -15.82
C ALA A 88 -1.71 -1.26 -16.47
N ASP A 89 -1.28 -0.72 -17.61
CA ASP A 89 -0.06 -1.16 -18.31
C ASP A 89 1.19 -0.97 -17.41
N GLU A 90 1.35 0.21 -16.79
CA GLU A 90 2.47 0.48 -15.88
C GLU A 90 2.47 -0.43 -14.64
N LEU A 91 1.29 -0.74 -14.07
CA LEU A 91 1.19 -1.69 -12.95
C LEU A 91 1.50 -3.14 -13.37
N SER A 92 1.09 -3.56 -14.58
CA SER A 92 1.40 -4.90 -15.12
C SER A 92 2.91 -5.16 -15.25
N SER A 93 3.71 -4.08 -15.38
CA SER A 93 5.17 -4.16 -15.51
C SER A 93 5.94 -4.24 -14.17
N ARG A 94 5.27 -4.19 -13.01
CA ARG A 94 5.95 -4.19 -11.71
C ARG A 94 6.46 -5.58 -11.28
N LEU A 95 7.73 -5.62 -10.88
CA LEU A 95 8.49 -6.84 -10.53
C LEU A 95 7.96 -7.64 -9.32
N VAL A 96 7.18 -7.01 -8.43
CA VAL A 96 6.40 -7.71 -7.40
C VAL A 96 4.95 -7.63 -7.84
N ALA A 97 4.36 -8.77 -8.19
CA ALA A 97 3.10 -8.86 -8.91
C ALA A 97 1.99 -8.02 -8.28
N ALA A 98 1.69 -6.88 -8.90
CA ALA A 98 0.47 -6.15 -8.62
C ALA A 98 -0.69 -7.06 -9.08
N PRO A 99 -1.67 -7.38 -8.21
CA PRO A 99 -2.81 -8.21 -8.62
C PRO A 99 -3.58 -7.48 -9.72
N ASP A 100 -4.16 -8.22 -10.67
CA ASP A 100 -4.93 -7.64 -11.78
C ASP A 100 -6.12 -6.79 -11.27
N LEU A 101 -5.92 -5.47 -11.18
CA LEU A 101 -6.92 -4.54 -10.70
C LEU A 101 -7.78 -4.07 -11.87
N THR A 102 -9.05 -4.48 -11.88
CA THR A 102 -10.04 -3.89 -12.78
C THR A 102 -10.15 -2.37 -12.53
N GLU A 103 -10.59 -1.63 -13.54
CA GLU A 103 -10.81 -0.18 -13.42
C GLU A 103 -11.68 0.20 -12.21
N ARG A 104 -12.64 -0.67 -11.83
CA ARG A 104 -13.51 -0.46 -10.66
C ARG A 104 -12.75 -0.59 -9.33
N GLN A 105 -11.71 -1.44 -9.25
CA GLN A 105 -10.81 -1.51 -8.10
C GLN A 105 -9.88 -0.29 -8.07
N LEU A 106 -9.29 0.09 -9.20
CA LEU A 106 -8.42 1.29 -9.30
C LEU A 106 -9.17 2.57 -8.87
N ARG A 107 -10.38 2.81 -9.41
CA ARG A 107 -11.22 3.95 -8.99
C ARG A 107 -11.50 3.95 -7.48
N ARG A 108 -11.66 2.78 -6.84
CA ARG A 108 -11.90 2.71 -5.39
C ARG A 108 -10.70 3.20 -4.59
N LEU A 109 -9.48 2.83 -4.97
CA LEU A 109 -8.23 3.27 -4.31
C LEU A 109 -7.95 4.78 -4.47
N VAL A 110 -8.50 5.41 -5.52
CA VAL A 110 -8.34 6.86 -5.77
C VAL A 110 -9.32 7.71 -4.94
N TYR A 111 -10.52 7.21 -4.68
CA TYR A 111 -11.62 7.98 -4.07
C TYR A 111 -11.99 7.56 -2.63
N SER A 112 -11.27 6.62 -2.02
CA SER A 112 -11.30 6.32 -0.58
C SER A 112 -10.09 6.91 0.15
#